data_AF-A0A246BRZ9-F1
#
_entry.id   AF-A0A246BRZ9-F1
#
_cell.length_a   1.000
_cell.length_b   1.000
_cell.length_c   1.000
_cell.angle_alpha   90.00
_cell.angle_beta   90.00
_cell.angle_gamma   90.00
#
_symmetry.space_group_name_H-M   'P 1'
#
loop_
_entity.id
_entity.type
_entity.pdbx_description
1 polymer ?
#
loop_
_entity_poly.entity_id
_entity_poly.type
_entity_poly.pdbx_seq_one_letter_code
_entity_poly.pdbx_strand_id
1 'polypeptide(L)'
;MLYFASTSSDLHDLDAHPDIEVMTGPRVGGLGSILTSQRPWASDCDALSKHGFHYDEFVEHLRRVHDPELIARCQFVVVPDVPGCGRSTLAAFHAAAPELAELGFPLAYCLQDGAEELELPPCDVAFLGGSDPWREAVGAALLERAADQGLRTHVGRVNSARRVRHLSFCHCDSVDGTYVGFRGVERGAREIRSWQRGASDEKLLGASDLRVMTLDRARLARCRPAPRWGEMQSGTEGRL
;
A
#
# COMPACT_ATOMS: atom_id res chain seq x y z
N MET A 1 1.90 -5.43 -10.13
CA MET A 1 1.41 -4.36 -9.23
C MET A 1 0.33 -3.57 -9.94
N LEU A 2 -0.89 -3.56 -9.42
CA LEU A 2 -2.01 -2.78 -9.93
C LEU A 2 -1.84 -1.30 -9.57
N TYR A 3 -2.45 -0.39 -10.34
CA TYR A 3 -2.50 1.04 -10.00
C TYR A 3 -3.94 1.52 -10.03
N PHE A 4 -4.44 2.02 -8.90
CA PHE A 4 -5.75 2.64 -8.79
C PHE A 4 -5.65 4.17 -8.96
N ALA A 5 -6.20 4.68 -10.05
CA ALA A 5 -6.29 6.10 -10.31
C ALA A 5 -7.48 6.70 -9.54
N SER A 6 -7.22 7.70 -8.70
CA SER A 6 -8.30 8.44 -8.02
C SER A 6 -9.01 9.38 -8.99
N THR A 7 -10.17 8.97 -9.50
CA THR A 7 -10.94 9.73 -10.48
C THR A 7 -12.42 9.35 -10.48
N SER A 8 -13.28 10.34 -10.69
CA SER A 8 -14.71 10.13 -10.99
C SER A 8 -14.99 9.97 -12.49
N SER A 9 -13.98 10.21 -13.34
CA SER A 9 -14.13 10.12 -14.80
C SER A 9 -14.28 8.67 -15.24
N ASP A 10 -14.95 8.50 -16.37
CA ASP A 10 -15.05 7.21 -17.02
C ASP A 10 -13.77 6.90 -17.81
N LEU A 11 -12.95 5.99 -17.27
CA LEU A 11 -11.72 5.52 -17.87
C LEU A 11 -11.97 4.62 -19.08
N HIS A 12 -13.16 4.03 -19.23
CA HIS A 12 -13.53 3.31 -20.42
C HIS A 12 -13.82 4.27 -21.58
N ASP A 13 -14.62 5.31 -21.35
CA ASP A 13 -14.93 6.33 -22.36
C ASP A 13 -13.68 7.12 -22.81
N LEU A 14 -12.71 7.27 -21.90
CA LEU A 14 -11.43 7.93 -22.19
C LEU A 14 -10.39 6.99 -22.83
N ASP A 15 -10.76 5.75 -23.18
CA ASP A 15 -9.87 4.72 -23.74
C ASP A 15 -8.58 4.55 -22.91
N ALA A 16 -8.70 4.66 -21.59
CA ALA A 16 -7.57 4.43 -20.70
C ALA A 16 -7.19 2.95 -20.73
N HIS A 17 -5.90 2.66 -20.52
CA HIS A 17 -5.41 1.29 -20.55
C HIS A 17 -6.13 0.38 -19.55
N PRO A 18 -6.45 -0.89 -19.88
CA PRO A 18 -7.12 -1.84 -18.97
C PRO A 18 -6.43 -2.00 -17.61
N ASP A 19 -5.09 -1.97 -17.56
CA ASP A 19 -4.31 -2.14 -16.30
C ASP A 19 -4.35 -0.94 -15.31
N ILE A 20 -5.19 0.06 -15.58
CA ILE A 20 -5.41 1.20 -14.69
C ILE A 20 -6.79 1.05 -14.07
N GLU A 21 -6.78 0.84 -12.76
CA GLU A 21 -7.97 0.59 -11.95
C GLU A 21 -8.47 1.88 -11.31
N VAL A 22 -9.58 1.79 -10.57
CA VAL A 22 -10.30 2.97 -10.07
C VAL A 22 -10.24 3.05 -8.56
N MET A 23 -9.76 4.18 -8.03
CA MET A 23 -9.94 4.54 -6.63
C MET A 23 -11.10 5.54 -6.50
N THR A 24 -12.09 5.22 -5.67
CA THR A 24 -13.20 6.11 -5.31
C THR A 24 -13.13 6.48 -3.82
N GLY A 25 -14.09 7.26 -3.34
CA GLY A 25 -14.29 7.52 -1.91
C GLY A 25 -15.51 8.40 -1.66
N PRO A 26 -15.75 8.80 -0.40
CA PRO A 26 -16.92 9.59 0.02
C PRO A 26 -17.23 10.81 -0.85
N ARG A 27 -16.20 11.58 -1.21
CA ARG A 27 -16.34 12.84 -1.97
C ARG A 27 -16.27 12.67 -3.48
N VAL A 28 -16.10 11.44 -3.96
CA VAL A 28 -16.18 11.11 -5.37
C VAL A 28 -17.66 10.94 -5.73
N GLY A 29 -18.24 12.00 -6.29
CA GLY A 29 -19.66 12.04 -6.63
C GLY A 29 -20.05 11.13 -7.80
N GLY A 30 -19.15 10.98 -8.79
CA GLY A 30 -19.37 10.12 -9.94
C GLY A 30 -18.85 8.71 -9.73
N LEU A 31 -19.68 7.70 -10.01
CA LEU A 31 -19.28 6.29 -9.99
C LEU A 31 -18.92 5.76 -11.39
N GLY A 32 -18.61 6.64 -12.35
CA GLY A 32 -18.50 6.37 -13.80
C GLY A 32 -17.92 4.99 -14.13
N SER A 33 -16.59 4.88 -14.13
CA SER A 33 -15.88 3.63 -14.44
C SER A 33 -16.32 2.41 -13.60
N ILE A 34 -16.81 2.63 -12.37
CA ILE A 34 -17.26 1.54 -11.49
C ILE A 34 -18.56 0.93 -12.02
N LEU A 35 -19.48 1.76 -12.51
CA LEU A 35 -20.77 1.35 -13.05
C LEU A 35 -20.72 0.93 -14.53
N THR A 36 -19.85 1.54 -15.33
CA THR A 36 -19.86 1.40 -16.80
C THR A 36 -18.85 0.40 -17.33
N SER A 37 -17.87 0.00 -16.53
CA SER A 37 -16.80 -0.90 -16.93
C SER A 37 -16.71 -2.11 -16.01
N GLN A 38 -15.94 -3.13 -16.41
CA GLN A 38 -15.63 -4.33 -15.60
C GLN A 38 -14.33 -4.19 -14.80
N ARG A 39 -13.75 -2.99 -14.71
CA ARG A 39 -12.50 -2.74 -14.00
C ARG A 39 -12.62 -3.06 -12.50
N PRO A 40 -11.57 -3.63 -11.88
CA PRO A 40 -11.37 -3.56 -10.45
C PRO A 40 -11.48 -2.14 -9.89
N TRP A 41 -11.98 -2.04 -8.67
CA TRP A 41 -12.06 -0.77 -7.95
C TRP A 41 -11.72 -0.94 -6.47
N ALA A 42 -11.35 0.15 -5.82
CA ALA A 42 -11.17 0.22 -4.38
C ALA A 42 -11.72 1.56 -3.85
N SER A 43 -11.99 1.63 -2.55
CA SER A 43 -12.42 2.87 -1.89
C SER A 43 -11.44 3.31 -0.82
N ASP A 44 -11.01 4.56 -0.89
CA ASP A 44 -10.44 5.30 0.24
C ASP A 44 -11.57 5.72 1.20
N CYS A 45 -11.25 5.96 2.46
CA CYS A 45 -12.15 6.51 3.47
C CYS A 45 -12.10 8.05 3.55
N ASP A 46 -11.20 8.70 2.80
CA ASP A 46 -11.01 10.15 2.73
C ASP A 46 -10.49 10.79 4.03
N ALA A 47 -9.70 10.05 4.81
CA ALA A 47 -9.13 10.53 6.08
C ALA A 47 -8.20 11.75 5.95
N LEU A 48 -7.59 11.96 4.78
CA LEU A 48 -6.74 13.13 4.49
C LEU A 48 -7.53 14.35 3.97
N SER A 49 -8.86 14.29 3.97
CA SER A 49 -9.71 15.41 3.56
C SER A 49 -9.41 16.69 4.35
N LYS A 50 -9.34 17.82 3.63
CA LYS A 50 -9.25 19.16 4.22
C LYS A 50 -10.47 19.54 5.08
N HIS A 51 -11.59 18.84 4.92
CA HIS A 51 -12.82 19.04 5.67
C HIS A 51 -12.98 18.06 6.84
N GLY A 52 -11.95 17.26 7.11
CA GLY A 52 -11.99 16.17 8.07
C GLY A 52 -12.70 14.93 7.52
N PHE A 53 -12.57 13.85 8.28
CA PHE A 53 -13.27 12.59 8.07
C PHE A 53 -14.71 12.68 8.63
N HIS A 54 -15.68 12.16 7.87
CA HIS A 54 -17.09 12.11 8.26
C HIS A 54 -17.59 10.67 8.08
N TYR A 55 -17.84 9.98 9.20
CA TYR A 55 -18.21 8.56 9.18
C TYR A 55 -19.50 8.31 8.39
N ASP A 56 -20.52 9.15 8.59
CA ASP A 56 -21.80 9.01 7.90
C ASP A 56 -21.66 9.18 6.38
N GLU A 57 -20.81 10.11 5.91
CA GLU A 57 -20.54 10.28 4.47
C GLU A 57 -19.85 9.04 3.88
N PHE A 58 -18.98 8.39 4.66
CA PHE A 58 -18.31 7.15 4.26
C PHE A 58 -19.29 5.98 4.19
N VAL A 59 -20.14 5.80 5.21
CA VAL A 59 -21.16 4.75 5.19
C VAL A 59 -22.17 4.96 4.05
N GLU A 60 -22.62 6.19 3.81
CA GLU A 60 -23.49 6.51 2.66
C GLU A 60 -22.80 6.22 1.33
N HIS A 61 -21.49 6.47 1.22
CA HIS A 61 -20.73 6.07 0.04
C HIS A 61 -20.73 4.56 -0.16
N LEU A 62 -20.45 3.78 0.88
CA LEU A 62 -20.47 2.32 0.80
C LEU A 62 -21.87 1.80 0.42
N ARG A 63 -22.95 2.39 0.95
CA ARG A 63 -24.33 2.06 0.55
C ARG A 63 -24.59 2.31 -0.93
N ARG A 64 -24.03 3.38 -1.53
CA ARG A 64 -24.17 3.66 -2.98
C ARG A 64 -23.51 2.59 -3.85
N VAL A 65 -22.50 1.90 -3.35
CA VAL A 65 -21.75 0.85 -4.07
C VAL A 65 -22.03 -0.56 -3.53
N HIS A 66 -23.04 -0.70 -2.67
CA HIS A 66 -23.45 -1.97 -2.06
C HIS A 66 -24.38 -2.73 -3.02
N ASP A 67 -23.78 -3.17 -4.14
CA ASP A 67 -24.39 -4.02 -5.15
C ASP A 67 -23.52 -5.27 -5.32
N PRO A 68 -24.08 -6.49 -5.41
CA PRO A 68 -23.29 -7.72 -5.49
C PRO A 68 -22.29 -7.78 -6.64
N GLU A 69 -22.61 -7.22 -7.81
CA GLU A 69 -21.70 -7.20 -8.96
C GLU A 69 -20.56 -6.20 -8.78
N LEU A 70 -20.83 -5.10 -8.07
CA LEU A 70 -19.79 -4.14 -7.68
C LEU A 70 -18.89 -4.72 -6.59
N ILE A 71 -19.45 -5.33 -5.55
CA ILE A 71 -18.71 -5.99 -4.46
C ILE A 71 -17.78 -7.06 -5.02
N ALA A 72 -18.25 -7.88 -5.98
CA ALA A 72 -17.44 -8.93 -6.60
C ALA A 72 -16.16 -8.41 -7.30
N ARG A 73 -16.14 -7.13 -7.69
CA ARG A 73 -14.99 -6.46 -8.33
C ARG A 73 -14.23 -5.54 -7.37
N CYS A 74 -14.75 -5.34 -6.16
CA CYS A 74 -14.11 -4.53 -5.13
C CYS A 74 -12.84 -5.23 -4.63
N GLN A 75 -11.72 -4.53 -4.72
CA GLN A 75 -10.44 -5.04 -4.24
C GLN A 75 -10.30 -4.81 -2.75
N PHE A 76 -10.78 -3.68 -2.24
CA PHE A 76 -10.92 -3.38 -0.82
C PHE A 76 -11.65 -2.04 -0.58
N VAL A 77 -12.14 -1.86 0.64
CA VAL A 77 -12.49 -0.56 1.21
C VAL A 77 -11.58 -0.27 2.41
N VAL A 78 -11.04 0.94 2.49
CA VAL A 78 -10.19 1.34 3.62
C VAL A 78 -11.06 1.56 4.85
N VAL A 79 -10.81 0.79 5.91
CA VAL A 79 -11.43 1.05 7.21
C VAL A 79 -10.87 2.38 7.74
N PRO A 80 -11.71 3.27 8.31
CA PRO A 80 -11.29 4.61 8.72
C PRO A 80 -10.03 4.63 9.58
N ASP A 81 -9.11 5.54 9.24
CA ASP A 81 -7.81 5.65 9.87
C ASP A 81 -7.51 7.05 10.42
N VAL A 82 -6.43 7.15 11.20
CA VAL A 82 -5.92 8.40 11.76
C VAL A 82 -4.52 8.66 11.19
N PRO A 83 -4.39 9.50 10.15
CA PRO A 83 -3.12 9.77 9.51
C PRO A 83 -2.02 10.16 10.49
N GLY A 84 -0.88 9.46 10.43
CA GLY A 84 0.27 9.70 11.31
C GLY A 84 0.17 9.10 12.71
N CYS A 85 -0.85 8.28 13.03
CA CYS A 85 -0.94 7.63 14.33
C CYS A 85 -1.42 6.17 14.25
N GLY A 86 -0.49 5.23 14.19
CA GLY A 86 -0.77 3.79 14.12
C GLY A 86 -1.65 3.27 15.25
N ARG A 87 -1.45 3.75 16.50
CA ARG A 87 -2.25 3.32 17.65
C ARG A 87 -3.71 3.75 17.54
N SER A 88 -3.95 5.00 17.13
CA SER A 88 -5.30 5.50 16.93
C SER A 88 -5.98 4.82 15.74
N THR A 89 -5.23 4.51 14.69
CA THR A 89 -5.74 3.76 13.54
C THR A 89 -6.11 2.33 13.90
N LEU A 90 -5.32 1.62 14.70
CA LEU A 90 -5.68 0.27 15.17
C LEU A 90 -6.96 0.29 16.02
N ALA A 91 -7.09 1.28 16.90
CA ALA A 91 -8.31 1.46 17.70
C ALA A 91 -9.53 1.77 16.82
N ALA A 92 -9.39 2.64 15.82
CA ALA A 92 -10.44 2.95 14.85
C ALA A 92 -10.85 1.71 14.04
N PHE A 93 -9.86 0.90 13.63
CA PHE A 93 -10.12 -0.35 12.93
C PHE A 93 -11.01 -1.29 13.77
N HIS A 94 -10.65 -1.55 15.02
CA HIS A 94 -11.45 -2.42 15.90
C HIS A 94 -12.86 -1.87 16.17
N ALA A 95 -13.03 -0.55 16.16
CA ALA A 95 -14.33 0.07 16.37
C ALA A 95 -15.24 -0.05 15.14
N ALA A 96 -14.71 0.12 13.93
CA ALA A 96 -15.51 0.20 12.70
C ALA A 96 -15.58 -1.12 11.91
N ALA A 97 -14.53 -1.94 11.92
CA ALA A 97 -14.45 -3.15 11.09
C ALA A 97 -15.61 -4.14 11.29
N PRO A 98 -16.15 -4.39 12.51
CA PRO A 98 -17.29 -5.28 12.66
C PRO A 98 -18.53 -4.84 11.89
N GLU A 99 -18.86 -3.54 11.90
CA GLU A 99 -20.01 -3.00 11.15
C GLU A 99 -19.75 -3.07 9.64
N LEU A 100 -18.54 -2.73 9.20
CA LEU A 100 -18.18 -2.72 7.77
C LEU A 100 -18.09 -4.13 7.18
N ALA A 101 -17.71 -5.13 7.97
CA ALA A 101 -17.64 -6.52 7.54
C ALA A 101 -19.02 -7.09 7.16
N GLU A 102 -20.09 -6.65 7.83
CA GLU A 102 -21.47 -7.06 7.52
C GLU A 102 -21.93 -6.60 6.13
N LEU A 103 -21.25 -5.61 5.54
CA LEU A 103 -21.50 -5.15 4.16
C LEU A 103 -20.82 -6.04 3.10
N GLY A 104 -20.02 -7.03 3.51
CA GLY A 104 -19.41 -8.02 2.60
C GLY A 104 -18.25 -7.50 1.75
N PHE A 105 -17.74 -6.29 2.00
CA PHE A 105 -16.56 -5.77 1.31
C PHE A 105 -15.26 -6.35 1.90
N PRO A 106 -14.20 -6.57 1.08
CA PRO A 106 -12.87 -6.80 1.61
C PRO A 106 -12.36 -5.56 2.35
N LEU A 107 -11.81 -5.74 3.55
CA LEU A 107 -11.41 -4.63 4.43
C LEU A 107 -9.90 -4.40 4.37
N ALA A 108 -9.49 -3.15 4.16
CA ALA A 108 -8.11 -2.72 4.27
C ALA A 108 -7.84 -2.03 5.61
N TYR A 109 -6.76 -2.44 6.29
CA TYR A 109 -6.22 -1.75 7.45
C TYR A 109 -5.10 -0.79 7.01
N CYS A 110 -5.27 0.51 7.29
CA CYS A 110 -4.28 1.52 6.96
C CYS A 110 -3.16 1.58 8.01
N LEU A 111 -1.99 1.05 7.70
CA LEU A 111 -0.78 1.22 8.49
C LEU A 111 -0.36 2.69 8.50
N GLN A 112 -0.25 3.24 9.70
CA GLN A 112 0.16 4.63 9.97
C GLN A 112 1.38 4.64 10.91
N ASP A 113 2.03 5.80 11.07
CA ASP A 113 3.27 5.95 11.84
C ASP A 113 3.21 5.26 13.22
N GLY A 114 4.19 4.42 13.51
CA GLY A 114 4.26 3.60 14.73
C GLY A 114 3.60 2.22 14.64
N ALA A 115 3.08 1.83 13.47
CA ALA A 115 2.48 0.51 13.27
C ALA A 115 3.50 -0.66 13.29
N GLU A 116 4.79 -0.39 13.17
CA GLU A 116 5.87 -1.37 13.27
C GLU A 116 5.89 -2.12 14.62
N GLU A 117 5.43 -1.46 15.68
CA GLU A 117 5.34 -2.02 17.04
C GLU A 117 3.95 -2.62 17.36
N LEU A 118 3.02 -2.62 16.40
CA LEU A 118 1.64 -3.05 16.60
C LEU A 118 1.37 -4.38 15.90
N GLU A 119 0.30 -5.06 16.32
CA GLU A 119 -0.24 -6.21 15.59
C GLU A 119 -0.96 -5.79 14.31
N LEU A 120 -1.06 -6.72 13.36
CA LEU A 120 -1.96 -6.55 12.21
C LEU A 120 -3.32 -7.13 12.62
N PRO A 121 -4.41 -6.36 12.56
CA PRO A 121 -5.73 -6.89 12.84
C PRO A 121 -6.19 -7.82 11.71
N PRO A 122 -7.23 -8.65 11.92
CA PRO A 122 -7.79 -9.50 10.87
C PRO A 122 -8.42 -8.62 9.78
N CYS A 123 -7.68 -8.45 8.68
CA CYS A 123 -8.05 -7.67 7.51
C CYS A 123 -7.66 -8.43 6.24
N ASP A 124 -8.12 -7.98 5.07
CA ASP A 124 -7.80 -8.59 3.77
C ASP A 124 -6.60 -7.91 3.09
N VAL A 125 -6.37 -6.64 3.42
CA VAL A 125 -5.35 -5.79 2.79
C VAL A 125 -4.62 -4.95 3.84
N ALA A 126 -3.29 -5.03 3.82
CA ALA A 126 -2.40 -4.11 4.50
C ALA A 126 -2.15 -2.88 3.62
N PHE A 127 -2.77 -1.75 3.95
CA PHE A 127 -2.62 -0.48 3.24
C PHE A 127 -1.53 0.36 3.91
N LEU A 128 -0.41 0.64 3.24
CA LEU A 128 0.66 1.47 3.75
C LEU A 128 0.39 2.97 3.48
N GLY A 129 -0.19 3.63 4.49
CA GLY A 129 -0.47 5.07 4.52
C GLY A 129 0.73 5.85 5.02
N GLY A 130 0.71 6.24 6.30
CA GLY A 130 1.84 6.83 7.04
C GLY A 130 2.40 8.14 6.47
N SER A 131 3.38 8.71 7.15
CA SER A 131 4.20 9.81 6.62
C SER A 131 5.24 9.29 5.61
N ASP A 132 5.73 10.17 4.74
CA ASP A 132 6.78 9.78 3.78
C ASP A 132 8.09 9.35 4.46
N PRO A 133 8.64 10.09 5.46
CA PRO A 133 9.85 9.65 6.15
C PRO A 133 9.71 8.30 6.83
N TRP A 134 8.55 8.04 7.46
CA TRP A 134 8.28 6.77 8.12
C TRP A 134 8.20 5.61 7.12
N ARG A 135 7.44 5.77 6.02
CA ARG A 135 7.37 4.75 4.97
C ARG A 135 8.72 4.46 4.33
N GLU A 136 9.53 5.48 4.10
CA GLU A 136 10.88 5.30 3.53
C GLU A 136 11.80 4.55 4.49
N ALA A 137 11.60 4.68 5.81
CA ALA A 137 12.39 3.99 6.82
C ALA A 137 11.96 2.53 7.05
N VAL A 138 10.66 2.26 7.18
CA VAL A 138 10.15 0.95 7.64
C VAL A 138 9.16 0.27 6.68
N GLY A 139 8.70 0.97 5.65
CA GLY A 139 7.60 0.52 4.79
C GLY A 139 7.87 -0.82 4.11
N ALA A 140 9.08 -1.06 3.60
CA ALA A 140 9.41 -2.33 2.96
C ALA A 140 9.30 -3.53 3.92
N ALA A 141 9.75 -3.37 5.18
CA ALA A 141 9.67 -4.42 6.19
C ALA A 141 8.21 -4.69 6.63
N LEU A 142 7.39 -3.64 6.69
CA LEU A 142 5.96 -3.78 7.00
C LEU A 142 5.19 -4.50 5.90
N LEU A 143 5.53 -4.22 4.64
CA LEU A 143 4.95 -4.91 3.48
C LEU A 143 5.34 -6.39 3.46
N GLU A 144 6.60 -6.71 3.75
CA GLU A 144 7.06 -8.11 3.92
C GLU A 144 6.28 -8.82 5.02
N ARG A 145 6.19 -8.20 6.20
CA ARG A 145 5.47 -8.75 7.36
C ARG A 145 4.00 -9.02 7.05
N ALA A 146 3.34 -8.15 6.27
CA ALA A 146 1.96 -8.34 5.88
C ALA A 146 1.81 -9.50 4.88
N ALA A 147 2.71 -9.58 3.89
CA ALA A 147 2.73 -10.69 2.93
C ALA A 147 2.98 -12.05 3.61
N ASP A 148 3.88 -12.10 4.61
CA ASP A 148 4.14 -13.30 5.43
C ASP A 148 2.89 -13.77 6.21
N GLN A 149 1.96 -12.86 6.50
CA GLN A 149 0.66 -13.18 7.13
C GLN A 149 -0.43 -13.49 6.09
N GLY A 150 -0.09 -13.57 4.80
CA GLY A 150 -1.03 -13.86 3.72
C GLY A 150 -1.91 -12.69 3.32
N LEU A 151 -1.60 -11.47 3.75
CA LEU A 151 -2.36 -10.27 3.40
C LEU A 151 -1.93 -9.74 2.04
N ARG A 152 -2.89 -9.22 1.26
CA ARG A 152 -2.55 -8.39 0.09
C ARG A 152 -2.01 -7.05 0.56
N THR A 153 -1.16 -6.43 -0.25
CA THR A 153 -0.47 -5.20 0.10
C THR A 153 -0.83 -4.05 -0.83
N HIS A 154 -1.06 -2.88 -0.24
CA HIS A 154 -1.39 -1.66 -0.96
C HIS A 154 -0.54 -0.50 -0.45
N VAL A 155 -0.15 0.45 -1.31
CA VAL A 155 0.57 1.67 -0.88
C VAL A 155 -0.08 2.90 -1.47
N GLY A 156 -0.50 3.84 -0.62
CA GLY A 156 -1.13 5.07 -1.06
C GLY A 156 -0.17 6.21 -1.40
N ARG A 157 -0.69 7.27 -2.01
CA ARG A 157 0.07 8.51 -2.35
C ARG A 157 1.29 8.24 -3.25
N VAL A 158 1.16 7.35 -4.24
CA VAL A 158 2.21 6.95 -5.19
C VAL A 158 2.12 7.79 -6.47
N ASN A 159 2.45 9.07 -6.37
CA ASN A 159 2.29 10.05 -7.46
C ASN A 159 3.54 10.25 -8.35
N SER A 160 4.40 9.23 -8.51
CA SER A 160 5.59 9.35 -9.37
C SER A 160 6.11 8.01 -9.89
N ALA A 161 6.71 8.05 -11.09
CA ALA A 161 7.42 6.91 -11.68
C ALA A 161 8.48 6.31 -10.75
N ARG A 162 9.21 7.18 -10.03
CA ARG A 162 10.26 6.75 -9.08
C ARG A 162 9.68 5.86 -7.97
N ARG A 163 8.54 6.24 -7.40
CA ARG A 163 7.89 5.45 -6.34
C ARG A 163 7.33 4.13 -6.87
N VAL A 164 6.67 4.14 -8.03
CA VAL A 164 6.20 2.92 -8.70
C VAL A 164 7.36 1.94 -8.93
N ARG A 165 8.50 2.44 -9.44
CA ARG A 165 9.70 1.62 -9.65
C ARG A 165 10.31 1.10 -8.35
N HIS A 166 10.32 1.90 -7.28
CA HIS A 166 10.84 1.44 -5.99
C HIS A 166 9.98 0.31 -5.41
N LEU A 167 8.66 0.48 -5.45
CA LEU A 167 7.71 -0.49 -4.92
C LEU A 167 7.68 -1.80 -5.73
N SER A 168 8.12 -1.82 -6.99
CA SER A 168 8.27 -3.06 -7.76
C SER A 168 9.41 -3.98 -7.27
N PHE A 169 10.19 -3.53 -6.28
CA PHE A 169 11.17 -4.36 -5.55
C PHE A 169 10.67 -4.80 -4.17
N CYS A 170 9.48 -4.38 -3.75
CA CYS A 170 8.86 -4.75 -2.49
C CYS A 170 7.71 -5.72 -2.73
N HIS A 171 7.22 -6.39 -1.68
CA HIS A 171 5.93 -7.07 -1.71
C HIS A 171 4.81 -6.02 -1.73
N CYS A 172 4.55 -5.45 -2.90
CA CYS A 172 3.52 -4.45 -3.13
C CYS A 172 2.63 -4.90 -4.29
N ASP A 173 1.41 -5.32 -3.98
CA ASP A 173 0.46 -5.84 -4.96
C ASP A 173 -0.25 -4.71 -5.72
N SER A 174 -0.47 -3.58 -5.05
CA SER A 174 -1.16 -2.44 -5.65
C SER A 174 -0.79 -1.09 -5.04
N VAL A 175 -1.06 -0.02 -5.78
CA VAL A 175 -0.83 1.37 -5.34
C VAL A 175 -1.97 2.28 -5.75
N ASP A 176 -2.15 3.41 -5.06
CA ASP A 176 -3.02 4.49 -5.51
C ASP A 176 -2.29 5.84 -5.55
N GLY A 177 -2.88 6.78 -6.29
CA GLY A 177 -2.48 8.16 -6.21
C GLY A 177 -3.43 9.14 -6.88
N THR A 178 -3.32 10.40 -6.47
CA THR A 178 -4.09 11.55 -6.97
C THR A 178 -3.49 12.20 -8.22
N TYR A 179 -2.43 11.62 -8.80
CA TYR A 179 -1.70 12.19 -9.95
C TYR A 179 -2.59 12.60 -11.12
N VAL A 180 -3.59 11.79 -11.45
CA VAL A 180 -4.55 12.07 -12.54
C VAL A 180 -5.38 13.34 -12.30
N GLY A 181 -5.72 13.64 -11.04
CA GLY A 181 -6.46 14.84 -10.68
C GLY A 181 -5.67 16.13 -10.92
N PHE A 182 -4.34 16.08 -10.74
CA PHE A 182 -3.46 17.23 -11.00
C PHE A 182 -3.01 17.35 -12.45
N ARG A 183 -2.84 16.22 -13.14
CA ARG A 183 -2.29 16.20 -14.51
C ARG A 183 -3.33 16.19 -15.62
N GLY A 184 -4.58 15.90 -15.29
CA GLY A 184 -5.65 15.57 -16.24
C GLY A 184 -5.71 14.07 -16.48
N VAL A 185 -6.92 13.51 -16.47
CA VAL A 185 -7.15 12.05 -16.41
C VAL A 185 -6.51 11.31 -17.59
N GLU A 186 -6.76 11.75 -18.81
CA GLU A 186 -6.29 11.08 -20.03
C GLU A 186 -4.75 11.05 -20.10
N ARG A 187 -4.11 12.21 -19.89
CA ARG A 187 -2.64 12.31 -19.90
C ARG A 187 -2.03 11.58 -18.71
N GLY A 188 -2.62 11.72 -17.52
CA GLY A 188 -2.17 11.08 -16.30
C GLY A 188 -2.21 9.55 -16.41
N ALA A 189 -3.29 9.00 -16.95
CA ALA A 189 -3.42 7.56 -17.20
C ALA A 189 -2.33 7.04 -18.15
N ARG A 190 -2.08 7.74 -19.26
CA ARG A 190 -1.00 7.37 -20.20
C ARG A 190 0.39 7.40 -19.53
N GLU A 191 0.65 8.40 -18.69
CA GLU A 191 1.92 8.52 -17.96
C GLU A 191 2.06 7.42 -16.90
N ILE A 192 1.02 7.14 -16.11
CA ILE A 192 0.99 6.04 -15.12
C ILE A 192 1.28 4.69 -15.77
N ARG A 193 0.68 4.43 -16.93
CA ARG A 193 0.96 3.20 -17.69
C ARG A 193 2.43 3.11 -18.09
N SER A 194 3.04 4.22 -18.49
CA SER A 194 4.47 4.26 -18.80
C SER A 194 5.32 3.92 -17.57
N TRP A 195 4.90 4.35 -16.38
CA TRP A 195 5.58 4.02 -15.12
C TRP A 195 5.50 2.53 -14.79
N GLN A 196 4.32 1.92 -14.94
CA GLN A 196 4.13 0.49 -14.72
C GLN A 196 5.03 -0.31 -15.66
N ARG A 197 5.04 0.03 -16.96
CA ARG A 197 5.92 -0.61 -17.95
C ARG A 197 7.40 -0.53 -17.57
N GLY A 198 7.89 0.66 -17.26
CA GLY A 198 9.29 0.84 -16.85
C GLY A 198 9.64 0.16 -15.52
N ALA A 199 8.66 -0.17 -14.69
CA ALA A 199 8.84 -0.95 -13.46
C ALA A 199 8.80 -2.48 -13.70
N SER A 200 8.20 -2.91 -14.82
CA SER A 200 8.13 -4.29 -15.28
C SER A 200 9.32 -4.70 -16.18
N ASP A 201 10.06 -3.74 -16.74
CA ASP A 201 11.26 -4.01 -17.55
C ASP A 201 12.27 -4.89 -16.79
N GLU A 202 12.94 -5.77 -17.54
CA GLU A 202 13.90 -6.73 -17.00
C GLU A 202 14.99 -6.00 -16.21
N LYS A 203 15.13 -6.38 -14.93
CA LYS A 203 16.01 -5.71 -13.99
C LYS A 203 17.46 -6.01 -14.35
N LEU A 204 18.33 -4.99 -14.27
CA LEU A 204 19.78 -5.10 -14.55
C LEU A 204 20.50 -6.14 -13.66
N LEU A 205 19.86 -6.53 -12.56
CA LEU A 205 20.26 -7.61 -11.66
C LEU A 205 19.02 -8.46 -11.36
N GLY A 206 19.07 -9.75 -11.70
CA GLY A 206 18.09 -10.77 -11.34
C GLY A 206 18.53 -11.58 -10.12
N ALA A 207 17.70 -12.55 -9.70
CA ALA A 207 18.02 -13.45 -8.59
C ALA A 207 19.34 -14.23 -8.82
N SER A 208 19.70 -14.47 -10.08
CA SER A 208 20.97 -15.07 -10.49
C SER A 208 22.18 -14.15 -10.34
N ASP A 209 21.98 -12.83 -10.34
CA ASP A 209 23.04 -11.83 -10.19
C ASP A 209 23.32 -11.49 -8.73
N LEU A 210 22.36 -11.78 -7.85
CA LEU A 210 22.58 -11.88 -6.41
C LEU A 210 23.43 -13.13 -6.13
N ARG A 211 24.74 -13.02 -6.39
CA ARG A 211 25.70 -14.00 -5.86
C ARG A 211 25.47 -14.06 -4.36
N VAL A 212 25.05 -15.22 -3.86
CA VAL A 212 25.01 -15.53 -2.44
C VAL A 212 26.33 -15.06 -1.86
N MET A 213 26.29 -13.98 -1.07
CA MET A 213 27.42 -13.50 -0.29
C MET A 213 27.59 -14.47 0.88
N THR A 214 27.87 -15.74 0.58
CA THR A 214 28.35 -16.69 1.56
C THR A 214 29.64 -16.08 2.07
N LEU A 215 29.69 -15.73 3.36
CA LEU A 215 30.93 -15.24 3.95
C LEU A 215 32.00 -16.31 3.69
N ASP A 216 33.00 -15.96 2.89
CA ASP A 216 34.11 -16.83 2.60
C ASP A 216 34.75 -17.26 3.92
N ARG A 217 34.81 -18.57 4.20
CA ARG A 217 35.42 -19.09 5.42
C ARG A 217 36.88 -18.68 5.55
N ALA A 218 37.59 -18.46 4.43
CA ALA A 218 38.94 -17.91 4.46
C ALA A 218 38.97 -16.41 4.81
N ARG A 219 37.92 -15.64 4.50
CA ARG A 219 37.73 -14.27 5.05
C ARG A 219 37.47 -14.31 6.55
N LEU A 220 36.61 -15.21 7.03
CA LEU A 220 36.36 -15.40 8.47
C LEU A 220 37.62 -15.79 9.22
N ALA A 221 38.45 -16.67 8.67
CA ALA A 221 39.71 -17.09 9.27
C ALA A 221 40.74 -15.95 9.42
N ARG A 222 40.57 -14.84 8.69
CA ARG A 222 41.40 -13.63 8.82
C ARG A 222 40.88 -12.65 9.89
N CYS A 223 39.64 -12.82 10.36
CA CYS A 223 39.13 -12.04 11.48
C CYS A 223 39.95 -12.39 12.73
N ARG A 224 40.40 -11.37 13.47
CA ARG A 224 41.10 -11.60 14.74
C ARG A 224 40.18 -12.38 15.68
N PRO A 225 40.71 -13.39 16.39
CA PRO A 225 39.92 -14.09 17.40
C PRO A 225 39.49 -13.09 18.47
N ALA A 226 38.17 -12.93 18.62
CA ALA A 226 37.58 -12.25 19.77
C ALA A 226 37.48 -13.25 20.95
N PRO A 227 37.41 -12.77 22.20
CA PRO A 227 37.07 -13.62 23.33
C PRO A 227 35.80 -14.41 23.05
N ARG A 228 35.67 -15.62 23.60
CA ARG A 228 34.42 -16.37 23.49
C ARG A 228 33.30 -15.52 24.11
N TRP A 229 32.12 -15.56 23.51
CA TRP A 229 30.98 -14.72 23.92
C TRP A 229 30.67 -14.81 25.44
N GLY A 230 30.91 -15.97 26.07
CA GLY A 230 30.75 -16.17 27.53
C GLY A 230 31.91 -15.68 28.41
N GLU A 231 33.02 -15.26 27.82
CA GLU A 231 34.21 -14.70 28.50
C GLU A 231 34.30 -13.18 28.32
N MET A 232 33.43 -12.58 27.50
CA MET A 232 33.31 -11.13 27.38
C MET A 232 32.72 -10.56 28.67
N GLN A 233 33.58 -9.99 29.52
CA GLN A 233 33.13 -9.15 30.63
C GLN A 233 32.67 -7.79 30.12
N SER A 234 31.56 -7.27 30.66
CA SER A 234 31.07 -5.92 30.40
C SER A 234 32.19 -4.90 30.68
N GLY A 235 32.74 -4.28 29.62
CA GLY A 235 33.75 -3.23 29.73
C GLY A 235 35.10 -3.47 29.03
N THR A 236 35.28 -4.54 28.25
CA THR A 236 36.46 -4.63 27.38
C THR A 236 36.27 -3.71 26.16
N GLU A 237 36.78 -2.48 26.25
CA GLU A 237 36.88 -1.56 25.10
C GLU A 237 37.66 -2.25 23.97
N GLY A 238 36.98 -2.51 22.86
CA GLY A 238 37.64 -2.93 21.63
C GLY A 238 38.51 -1.80 21.12
N ARG A 239 39.83 -1.88 21.31
CA ARG A 239 40.76 -1.03 20.57
C ARG A 239 40.73 -1.46 19.11
N LEU A 240 40.29 -0.54 18.26
CA LEU A 240 40.31 -0.62 16.79
C LEU A 240 41.71 -0.95 16.27
#